data_AF-A0A498GJ17-F1
#
_entry.id   AF-A0A498GJ17-F1
#
_cell.length_a   1.000
_cell.length_b   1.000
_cell.length_c   1.000
_cell.angle_alpha   90.00
_cell.angle_beta   90.00
_cell.angle_gamma   90.00
#
_symmetry.space_group_name_H-M   'P 1'
#
loop_
_entity.id
_entity.type
_entity.pdbx_description
1 polymer ?
#
loop_
_entity_poly.entity_id
_entity_poly.type
_entity_poly.pdbx_seq_one_letter_code
_entity_poly.pdbx_strand_id
1 'polypeptide(L)'
;MVISTAELTVRLLVYLFVLIGVPLWFVLMFRLMDYAAHDTLVEQFSGQPNGRDTGQLNAYFEQAAVEATNCRICGAANGPDYTYCHNCQERLVTSD
;
A
#
# COMPACT_ATOMS: atom_id res chain seq x y z
N MET A 1 22.07 22.49 -48.95
CA MET A 1 20.75 22.07 -48.44
C MET A 1 20.25 23.17 -47.53
N VAL A 2 19.28 23.98 -47.98
CA VAL A 2 18.75 25.10 -47.19
C VAL A 2 17.50 24.60 -46.48
N ILE A 3 17.59 24.42 -45.17
CA ILE A 3 16.44 24.04 -44.33
C ILE A 3 15.60 25.28 -44.08
N SER A 4 14.29 25.18 -44.30
CA SER A 4 13.36 26.26 -43.95
C SER A 4 13.21 26.39 -42.43
N THR A 5 12.93 27.61 -41.95
CA THR A 5 12.68 27.87 -40.52
C THR A 5 11.49 27.06 -39.97
N ALA A 6 10.48 26.81 -40.80
CA ALA A 6 9.34 25.96 -40.47
C ALA A 6 9.77 24.52 -40.23
N GLU A 7 10.57 23.95 -41.13
CA GLU A 7 11.07 22.59 -41.01
C GLU A 7 11.98 22.41 -39.78
N LEU A 8 12.82 23.40 -39.49
CA LEU A 8 13.67 23.39 -38.30
C LEU A 8 12.82 23.38 -37.01
N THR A 9 11.78 24.22 -36.95
CA THR A 9 10.87 24.29 -35.80
C THR A 9 10.15 22.96 -35.56
N VAL A 10 9.61 22.36 -36.63
CA VAL A 10 8.93 21.07 -36.55
C VAL A 10 9.88 19.98 -36.04
N ARG A 11 11.10 19.92 -36.57
CA ARG A 11 12.10 18.94 -36.11
C ARG A 11 12.43 19.13 -34.63
N LEU A 12 12.65 20.37 -34.18
CA LEU A 12 12.93 20.66 -32.77
C LEU A 12 11.76 20.27 -31.86
N LEU A 13 10.51 20.53 -32.26
CA LEU A 13 9.34 20.10 -31.50
C LEU A 13 9.23 18.58 -31.40
N VAL A 14 9.49 17.86 -32.50
CA VAL A 14 9.50 16.39 -32.49
C VAL A 14 10.60 15.88 -31.56
N TYR A 15 11.81 16.44 -31.63
CA TYR A 15 12.91 16.06 -30.73
C TYR A 15 12.56 16.34 -29.27
N LEU A 16 11.98 17.49 -28.96
CA LEU A 16 11.54 17.83 -27.60
C LEU A 16 10.49 16.84 -27.09
N PHE A 17 9.48 16.53 -27.91
CA PHE A 17 8.43 15.59 -27.55
C PHE A 17 8.98 14.18 -27.31
N VAL A 18 9.89 13.71 -28.17
CA VAL A 18 10.48 12.38 -28.02
C VAL A 18 11.42 12.32 -26.81
N LEU A 19 12.29 13.31 -26.64
CA LEU A 19 13.30 13.29 -25.57
C LEU A 19 12.72 13.59 -24.18
N ILE A 20 11.68 14.41 -24.10
CA ILE A 20 11.12 14.86 -22.82
C ILE A 20 9.72 14.29 -22.61
N GLY A 21 8.87 14.36 -23.62
CA GLY A 21 7.49 13.90 -23.55
C GLY A 21 7.38 12.39 -23.28
N VAL A 22 8.16 11.56 -23.98
CA VAL A 22 8.11 10.09 -23.80
C VAL A 22 8.57 9.67 -22.39
N PRO A 23 9.72 10.14 -21.84
CA PRO A 23 10.09 9.82 -20.46
C PRO A 23 9.09 10.33 -19.43
N LEU A 24 8.58 11.55 -19.58
CA LEU A 24 7.57 12.09 -18.67
C LEU A 24 6.27 11.28 -18.71
N TRP A 25 5.83 10.87 -19.89
CA TRP A 25 4.65 10.02 -20.05
C TRP A 25 4.82 8.68 -19.35
N PHE A 26 5.99 8.04 -19.51
CA PHE A 26 6.31 6.80 -18.81
C PHE A 26 6.28 6.97 -17.29
N VAL A 27 6.90 8.04 -16.77
CA VAL A 27 6.88 8.34 -15.33
C VAL A 27 5.45 8.60 -14.84
N LEU A 28 4.64 9.32 -15.59
CA LEU A 28 3.22 9.57 -15.27
C LEU A 28 2.43 8.27 -15.20
N MET A 29 2.55 7.39 -16.19
CA MET A 29 1.87 6.10 -16.21
C MET A 29 2.32 5.22 -15.05
N PHE A 30 3.63 5.15 -14.79
CA PHE A 30 4.18 4.41 -13.65
C PHE A 30 3.63 4.93 -12.33
N ARG A 31 3.60 6.26 -12.15
CA ARG A 31 3.04 6.88 -10.95
C ARG A 31 1.56 6.62 -10.80
N LEU A 32 0.78 6.69 -11.87
CA LEU A 32 -0.65 6.37 -11.83
C LEU A 32 -0.90 4.91 -11.45
N MET A 33 -0.11 3.97 -11.99
CA MET A 33 -0.17 2.57 -11.59
C MET A 33 0.21 2.39 -10.11
N ASP A 34 1.26 3.07 -9.66
CA ASP A 34 1.69 3.04 -8.26
C ASP A 34 0.60 3.58 -7.33
N TYR A 35 -0.03 4.72 -7.66
CA TYR A 35 -1.17 5.26 -6.91
C TYR A 35 -2.38 4.31 -6.90
N ALA A 36 -2.74 3.75 -8.06
CA ALA A 36 -3.86 2.81 -8.15
C ALA A 36 -3.60 1.52 -7.37
N ALA A 37 -2.35 1.05 -7.31
CA ALA A 37 -1.95 -0.10 -6.50
C ALA A 37 -1.96 0.21 -4.99
N HIS A 38 -1.67 1.46 -4.60
CA HIS A 38 -1.75 1.87 -3.20
C HIS A 38 -3.20 1.95 -2.69
N ASP A 39 -4.18 2.35 -3.52
CA ASP A 39 -5.59 2.38 -3.13
C ASP A 39 -6.11 0.99 -2.72
N THR A 40 -5.73 -0.07 -3.42
CA THR A 40 -6.19 -1.43 -3.09
C THR A 40 -5.55 -1.98 -1.82
N LEU A 41 -4.30 -1.61 -1.51
CA LEU A 41 -3.64 -1.98 -0.26
C LEU A 41 -4.20 -1.20 0.93
N VAL A 42 -4.41 0.11 0.78
CA VAL A 42 -4.99 0.91 1.85
C VAL A 42 -6.41 0.43 2.13
N GLU A 43 -7.29 0.26 1.15
CA GLU A 43 -8.65 -0.25 1.39
C GLU A 43 -8.68 -1.66 2.04
N GLN A 44 -7.71 -2.52 1.72
CA GLN A 44 -7.59 -3.84 2.34
C GLN A 44 -7.17 -3.78 3.83
N PHE A 45 -6.48 -2.71 4.24
CA PHE A 45 -5.98 -2.55 5.61
C PHE A 45 -6.63 -1.39 6.41
N SER A 46 -7.42 -0.51 5.78
CA SER A 46 -7.83 0.78 6.35
C SER A 46 -9.27 0.85 6.86
N GLY A 47 -9.92 -0.26 7.19
CA GLY A 47 -11.16 -0.14 7.98
C GLY A 47 -12.24 -1.19 7.84
N GLN A 48 -12.02 -2.28 7.10
CA GLN A 48 -12.93 -3.41 7.19
C GLN A 48 -12.36 -4.42 8.21
N PRO A 49 -13.12 -4.85 9.24
CA PRO A 49 -12.71 -5.96 10.08
C PRO A 49 -12.52 -7.16 9.15
N ASN A 50 -11.26 -7.48 8.84
CA ASN A 50 -10.89 -8.75 8.24
C ASN A 50 -11.54 -9.82 9.10
N GLY A 51 -12.58 -10.47 8.55
CA GLY A 51 -13.37 -11.58 9.10
C GLY A 51 -13.54 -11.65 10.62
N ARG A 52 -14.78 -11.82 11.10
CA ARG A 52 -15.04 -12.14 12.51
C ARG A 52 -14.05 -13.22 12.98
N ASP A 53 -13.14 -12.86 13.90
CA ASP A 53 -12.11 -13.77 14.38
C ASP A 53 -12.80 -15.06 14.85
N THR A 54 -12.39 -16.19 14.28
CA THR A 54 -12.95 -17.51 14.60
C THR A 54 -12.43 -18.02 15.94
N GLY A 55 -11.50 -17.30 16.60
CA GLY A 55 -10.96 -17.63 17.91
C GLY A 55 -9.89 -18.72 17.88
N GLN A 56 -9.45 -19.12 16.68
CA GLN A 56 -8.46 -20.20 16.52
C GLN A 56 -7.12 -19.86 17.18
N LEU A 57 -6.67 -18.61 17.06
CA LEU A 57 -5.45 -18.14 17.72
C LEU A 57 -5.62 -18.04 19.23
N ASN A 58 -6.81 -17.66 19.71
CA ASN A 58 -7.12 -17.62 21.14
C ASN A 58 -6.98 -19.02 21.77
N ALA A 59 -7.54 -20.04 21.11
CA ALA A 59 -7.40 -21.43 21.55
C ALA A 59 -5.95 -21.93 21.54
N TYR A 60 -5.13 -21.49 20.57
CA TYR A 60 -3.70 -21.80 20.54
C TYR A 60 -2.95 -21.18 21.74
N PHE A 61 -3.17 -19.89 22.02
CA PHE A 61 -2.49 -19.21 23.12
C PHE A 61 -2.90 -19.78 24.49
N GLU A 62 -4.19 -20.12 24.66
CA GLU A 62 -4.68 -20.81 25.86
C GLU A 62 -4.02 -22.19 26.04
N GLN A 63 -3.90 -22.99 24.97
CA GLN A 63 -3.24 -24.30 25.03
C GLN A 63 -1.73 -24.21 25.26
N ALA A 64 -1.09 -23.20 24.66
CA ALA A 64 0.35 -22.98 24.77
C ALA A 64 0.75 -22.25 26.06
N ALA A 65 -0.23 -21.83 26.89
CA ALA A 65 -0.03 -20.99 28.07
C ALA A 65 0.82 -19.73 27.77
N VAL A 66 0.62 -19.15 26.59
CA VAL A 66 1.28 -17.92 26.15
C VAL A 66 0.37 -16.74 26.48
N GLU A 67 0.93 -15.71 27.11
CA GLU A 67 0.18 -14.48 27.37
C GLU A 67 -0.29 -13.85 26.05
N ALA A 68 -1.61 -13.64 25.93
CA ALA A 68 -2.21 -13.05 24.75
C ALA A 68 -2.99 -11.79 25.12
N THR A 69 -2.85 -10.75 24.29
CA THR A 69 -3.61 -9.51 24.39
C THR A 69 -4.65 -9.44 23.28
N ASN A 70 -5.90 -9.19 23.66
CA ASN A 70 -6.99 -9.04 22.71
C ASN A 70 -7.02 -7.62 22.14
N CYS A 71 -7.15 -7.51 20.81
CA CYS A 71 -7.29 -6.22 20.16
C CYS A 71 -8.62 -5.55 20.53
N ARG A 72 -8.58 -4.31 20.99
CA ARG A 72 -9.80 -3.53 21.35
C ARG A 72 -10.74 -3.28 20.16
N ILE A 73 -10.22 -3.28 18.94
CA ILE A 73 -11.00 -2.95 17.74
C ILE A 73 -11.67 -4.18 17.14
N CYS A 74 -10.93 -5.27 16.91
CA CYS A 74 -11.46 -6.45 16.25
C CYS A 74 -11.62 -7.68 17.16
N GLY A 75 -11.18 -7.61 18.42
CA GLY A 75 -11.27 -8.71 19.38
C GLY A 75 -10.23 -9.82 19.21
N ALA A 76 -9.36 -9.72 18.20
CA ALA A 76 -8.41 -10.80 17.89
C ALA A 76 -7.30 -10.94 18.94
N ALA A 77 -6.94 -12.19 19.27
CA ALA A 77 -5.87 -12.50 20.21
C ALA A 77 -4.48 -12.33 19.57
N ASN A 78 -3.56 -11.64 20.24
CA ASN A 78 -2.21 -11.38 19.77
C ASN A 78 -1.19 -11.83 20.83
N GLY A 79 -0.08 -12.41 20.39
CA GLY A 79 1.01 -12.82 21.28
C GLY A 79 1.74 -11.62 21.90
N PRO A 80 2.67 -11.86 22.84
CA PRO A 80 3.31 -10.80 23.63
C PRO A 80 4.27 -9.92 22.81
N ASP A 81 4.82 -10.44 21.71
CA ASP A 81 5.77 -9.72 20.85
C ASP A 81 5.10 -8.84 19.77
N TYR A 82 3.77 -8.84 19.70
CA TYR A 82 3.05 -8.07 18.70
C TYR A 82 2.90 -6.62 19.13
N THR A 83 3.40 -5.68 18.32
CA THR A 83 3.14 -4.23 18.50
C THR A 83 1.81 -3.79 17.86
N TYR A 84 1.38 -4.50 16.82
CA TYR A 84 0.16 -4.24 16.06
C TYR A 84 -0.67 -5.52 15.97
N CYS A 85 -1.99 -5.37 15.89
CA CYS A 85 -2.91 -6.48 15.75
C CYS A 85 -2.65 -7.22 14.44
N HIS A 86 -2.39 -8.53 14.51
CA HIS A 86 -2.14 -9.36 13.33
C HIS A 86 -3.32 -9.37 12.33
N ASN A 87 -4.54 -9.05 12.78
CA ASN A 87 -5.74 -9.10 11.95
C ASN A 87 -6.12 -7.72 11.36
N CYS A 88 -6.21 -6.68 12.20
CA CYS A 88 -6.69 -5.35 11.77
C CYS A 88 -5.62 -4.25 11.80
N GLN A 89 -4.36 -4.60 12.08
CA GLN A 89 -3.20 -3.68 12.13
C GLN A 89 -3.33 -2.50 13.12
N GLU A 90 -4.37 -2.47 13.96
CA GLU A 90 -4.49 -1.50 15.04
C GLU A 90 -3.34 -1.67 16.04
N ARG A 91 -2.81 -0.55 16.55
CA ARG A 91 -1.80 -0.57 17.61
C ARG A 91 -2.34 -1.26 18.86
N LEU A 92 -1.61 -2.27 19.34
CA LEU A 92 -1.97 -2.93 20.59
C LEU A 92 -1.60 -2.02 21.75
N VAL A 93 -2.59 -1.67 22.56
CA VAL A 93 -2.37 -0.96 23.82
C VAL A 93 -2.24 -2.03 24.88
N THR A 94 -1.01 -2.24 25.36
CA THR A 94 -0.76 -3.09 26.53
C THR A 94 -1.49 -2.44 27.70
N SER A 95 -2.55 -3.10 28.20
CA SER A 95 -3.15 -2.70 29.46
C SER A 95 -2.16 -3.04 30.57
N ASP A 96 -1.52 -2.02 31.13
CA ASP A 96 -0.82 -2.09 32.42
C ASP A 96 -1.78 -2.55 33.54
#